data_AF-A0A7Y7ID44-F1
#
_entry.id   AF-A0A7Y7ID44-F1
#
_cell.length_a   1.000
_cell.length_b   1.000
_cell.length_c   1.000
_cell.angle_alpha   90.00
_cell.angle_beta   90.00
_cell.angle_gamma   90.00
#
_symmetry.space_group_name_H-M   'P 1'
#
loop_
_entity.id
_entity.type
_entity.pdbx_description
1 polymer ?
#
loop_
_entity_poly.entity_id
_entity_poly.type
_entity_poly.pdbx_seq_one_letter_code
_entity_poly.pdbx_strand_id
1 'polypeptide(L)'
;QKLIHTVSRLVRKEGGSIFDGNRGSGLHGNQHADPTERPRIVYHSLSEPKDIETLREGVMRAQAMIESTELSAFRGKPIMPDRPLRNNAEVDAYIRSHAFQQYHPACTCKMGKDETDSVLNPDLSVRGIDGLSVADASVMPNLVSANPNIPVMMLAAKAAAMWLGRE
;
A
#
# COMPACT_ATOMS: atom_id res chain seq x y z
N GLN A 1 -24.19 -5.95 -1.70
CA GLN A 1 -24.30 -7.27 -1.04
C GLN A 1 -23.43 -8.34 -1.70
N LYS A 2 -23.49 -8.56 -3.04
CA LYS A 2 -22.63 -9.54 -3.73
C LYS A 2 -21.12 -9.21 -3.69
N LEU A 3 -20.73 -7.93 -3.83
CA LEU A 3 -19.33 -7.50 -3.81
C LEU A 3 -18.60 -7.82 -2.50
N ILE A 4 -19.20 -7.49 -1.35
CA ILE A 4 -18.63 -7.77 -0.02
C ILE A 4 -18.49 -9.29 0.21
N HIS A 5 -19.46 -10.07 -0.27
CA HIS A 5 -19.45 -11.53 -0.13
C HIS A 5 -18.42 -12.21 -1.04
N THR A 6 -18.23 -11.71 -2.27
CA THR A 6 -17.21 -12.22 -3.21
C THR A 6 -15.81 -11.90 -2.72
N VAL A 7 -15.56 -10.65 -2.29
CA VAL A 7 -14.27 -10.23 -1.71
C VAL A 7 -13.98 -11.01 -0.42
N SER A 8 -14.98 -11.22 0.45
CA SER A 8 -14.81 -12.04 1.66
C SER A 8 -14.54 -13.52 1.37
N ARG A 9 -15.01 -14.08 0.24
CA ARG A 9 -14.75 -15.49 -0.13
C ARG A 9 -13.35 -15.68 -0.69
N LEU A 10 -12.85 -14.75 -1.51
CA LEU A 10 -11.47 -14.79 -2.01
C LEU A 10 -10.46 -14.70 -0.84
N VAL A 11 -10.69 -13.78 0.11
CA VAL A 11 -9.81 -13.60 1.29
C VAL A 11 -9.81 -14.83 2.22
N ARG A 12 -10.94 -15.56 2.35
CA ARG A 12 -11.05 -16.73 3.24
C ARG A 12 -10.43 -18.02 2.66
N LYS A 13 -10.37 -18.17 1.33
CA LYS A 13 -9.97 -19.46 0.72
C LYS A 13 -8.46 -19.64 0.60
N GLU A 14 -7.68 -18.55 0.56
CA GLU A 14 -6.25 -18.66 0.21
C GLU A 14 -5.27 -18.12 1.24
N GLY A 15 -5.74 -17.54 2.36
CA GLY A 15 -4.81 -16.92 3.32
C GLY A 15 -3.94 -15.81 2.69
N GLY A 16 -4.36 -15.28 1.54
CA GLY A 16 -3.59 -14.35 0.72
C GLY A 16 -3.57 -12.94 1.29
N SER A 17 -2.36 -12.40 1.44
CA SER A 17 -2.08 -10.99 1.73
C SER A 17 -2.36 -10.13 0.49
N ILE A 18 -3.18 -9.09 0.62
CA ILE A 18 -3.42 -8.10 -0.43
C ILE A 18 -2.95 -6.72 0.05
N PHE A 19 -1.73 -6.35 -0.33
CA PHE A 19 -1.22 -4.99 -0.51
C PHE A 19 0.14 -5.14 -1.21
N ASP A 20 0.32 -4.59 -2.42
CA ASP A 20 1.67 -4.50 -3.00
C ASP A 20 2.27 -3.11 -2.80
N GLY A 21 3.45 -3.12 -2.19
CA GLY A 21 4.13 -2.02 -1.50
C GLY A 21 4.85 -2.53 -0.23
N ASN A 22 4.28 -3.54 0.44
CA ASN A 22 4.84 -4.27 1.57
C ASN A 22 4.27 -5.71 1.51
N ARG A 23 5.02 -6.68 0.97
CA ARG A 23 4.52 -8.03 0.52
C ARG A 23 4.06 -8.98 1.63
N GLY A 24 3.40 -8.48 2.68
CA GLY A 24 2.77 -9.33 3.70
C GLY A 24 1.51 -8.74 4.30
N SER A 25 1.02 -7.61 3.80
CA SER A 25 -0.13 -6.92 4.39
C SER A 25 -1.46 -7.38 3.80
N GLY A 26 -2.56 -7.35 4.57
CA GLY A 26 -3.88 -7.75 4.06
C GLY A 26 -5.07 -7.16 4.83
N LEU A 27 -6.15 -6.87 4.12
CA LEU A 27 -7.46 -6.64 4.73
C LEU A 27 -8.07 -7.98 5.11
N HIS A 28 -8.36 -8.15 6.39
CA HIS A 28 -9.21 -9.24 6.83
C HIS A 28 -10.66 -8.78 6.69
N GLY A 29 -11.45 -9.48 5.87
CA GLY A 29 -12.87 -9.19 5.72
C GLY A 29 -13.59 -9.12 7.08
N ASN A 30 -14.61 -8.27 7.18
CA ASN A 30 -15.41 -8.16 8.41
C ASN A 30 -15.85 -9.55 8.86
N GLN A 31 -15.60 -9.86 10.14
CA GLN A 31 -16.08 -11.10 10.74
C GLN A 31 -17.60 -11.06 10.97
N HIS A 32 -18.20 -9.88 10.87
CA HIS A 32 -19.62 -9.64 11.02
C HIS A 32 -20.29 -9.29 9.70
N ALA A 33 -21.57 -9.64 9.58
CA ALA A 33 -22.38 -9.45 8.38
C ALA A 33 -22.89 -8.00 8.22
N ASP A 34 -22.66 -7.12 9.21
CA ASP A 34 -23.11 -5.74 9.18
C ASP A 34 -22.17 -4.85 8.33
N PRO A 35 -22.66 -4.25 7.23
CA PRO A 35 -21.85 -3.38 6.38
C PRO A 35 -21.56 -2.00 6.99
N THR A 36 -22.19 -1.64 8.12
CA THR A 36 -21.97 -0.35 8.82
C THR A 36 -20.81 -0.42 9.82
N GLU A 37 -20.38 -1.62 10.19
CA GLU A 37 -19.21 -1.81 11.04
C GLU A 37 -17.91 -1.48 10.30
N ARG A 38 -16.97 -0.85 11.02
CA ARG A 38 -15.67 -0.48 10.46
C ARG A 38 -14.87 -1.74 10.07
N PRO A 39 -14.17 -1.72 8.92
CA PRO A 39 -13.33 -2.83 8.52
C PRO A 39 -12.17 -3.06 9.48
N ARG A 40 -11.82 -4.32 9.72
CA ARG A 40 -10.58 -4.68 10.41
C ARG A 40 -9.39 -4.52 9.45
N ILE A 41 -8.53 -3.55 9.73
CA ILE A 41 -7.33 -3.26 8.92
C ILE A 41 -6.09 -3.83 9.65
N VAL A 42 -5.32 -4.66 8.95
CA VAL A 42 -4.05 -5.21 9.47
C VAL A 42 -2.94 -4.99 8.43
N TYR A 43 -2.00 -4.12 8.77
CA TYR A 43 -0.96 -3.70 7.84
C TYR A 43 0.25 -4.62 7.73
N HIS A 44 0.37 -5.68 8.55
CA HIS A 44 1.56 -6.56 8.64
C HIS A 44 2.89 -5.85 8.29
N SER A 45 3.11 -4.68 8.88
CA SER A 45 4.19 -3.80 8.47
C SER A 45 5.52 -4.42 8.84
N LEU A 46 6.52 -4.28 7.95
CA LEU A 46 7.86 -4.84 8.16
C LEU A 46 7.87 -6.37 8.30
N SER A 47 6.85 -7.07 7.79
CA SER A 47 6.78 -8.53 7.81
C SER A 47 7.74 -9.16 6.80
N GLU A 48 8.09 -8.46 5.73
CA GLU A 48 8.99 -8.95 4.72
C GLU A 48 10.43 -8.51 5.01
N PRO A 49 11.43 -9.41 4.90
CA PRO A 49 12.83 -9.05 5.14
C PRO A 49 13.30 -7.84 4.32
N LYS A 50 12.79 -7.69 3.09
CA LYS A 50 13.16 -6.60 2.21
C LYS A 50 12.66 -5.23 2.70
N ASP A 51 11.61 -5.18 3.51
CA ASP A 51 11.05 -3.92 4.03
C ASP A 51 12.06 -3.25 4.97
N ILE A 52 12.59 -4.02 5.94
CA ILE A 52 13.57 -3.51 6.91
C ILE A 52 14.89 -3.17 6.22
N GLU A 53 15.32 -3.98 5.23
CA GLU A 53 16.54 -3.72 4.46
C GLU A 53 16.45 -2.40 3.68
N THR A 54 15.33 -2.18 2.98
CA THR A 54 15.10 -0.96 2.19
C THR A 54 15.05 0.28 3.07
N LEU A 55 14.34 0.20 4.22
CA LEU A 55 14.27 1.31 5.16
C LEU A 55 15.62 1.59 5.81
N ARG A 56 16.40 0.55 6.13
CA ARG A 56 17.76 0.70 6.67
C ARG A 56 18.66 1.47 5.71
N GLU A 57 18.65 1.13 4.42
CA GLU A 57 19.37 1.90 3.41
C GLU A 57 18.92 3.36 3.37
N GLY A 58 17.60 3.61 3.41
CA GLY A 58 17.05 4.95 3.43
C GLY A 58 17.52 5.78 4.62
N VAL A 59 17.47 5.21 5.84
CA VAL A 59 17.95 5.88 7.06
C VAL A 59 19.44 6.20 6.98
N MET A 60 20.26 5.24 6.54
CA MET A 60 21.71 5.45 6.41
C MET A 60 22.06 6.52 5.38
N ARG A 61 21.35 6.57 4.24
CA ARG A 61 21.51 7.61 3.22
C ARG A 61 21.08 8.98 3.73
N ALA A 62 19.95 9.06 4.45
CA ALA A 62 19.49 10.31 5.04
C ALA A 62 20.48 10.85 6.09
N GLN A 63 21.01 9.98 6.94
CA GLN A 63 22.05 10.35 7.92
C GLN A 63 23.31 10.86 7.22
N ALA A 64 23.83 10.13 6.22
CA ALA A 64 25.00 10.56 5.46
C ALA A 64 24.80 11.91 4.74
N MET A 65 23.59 12.15 4.20
CA MET A 65 23.24 13.42 3.58
C MET A 65 23.25 14.57 4.61
N ILE A 66 22.62 14.40 5.77
CA ILE A 66 22.60 15.41 6.84
C ILE A 66 24.00 15.66 7.41
N GLU A 67 24.84 14.64 7.42
CA GLU A 67 26.23 14.71 7.90
C GLU A 67 27.20 15.34 6.90
N SER A 68 26.77 15.62 5.67
CA SER A 68 27.62 16.17 4.61
C SER A 68 28.12 17.59 4.90
N THR A 69 29.22 17.97 4.26
CA THR A 69 29.84 19.30 4.42
C THR A 69 28.93 20.40 3.89
N GLU A 70 28.17 20.13 2.84
CA GLU A 70 27.25 21.06 2.17
C GLU A 70 26.11 21.49 3.09
N LEU A 71 25.65 20.58 3.96
CA LEU A 71 24.61 20.89 4.95
C LEU A 71 25.18 21.38 6.28
N SER A 72 26.50 21.47 6.45
CA SER A 72 27.14 21.82 7.73
C SER A 72 26.71 23.19 8.28
N ALA A 73 26.45 24.18 7.41
CA ALA A 73 25.99 25.51 7.79
C ALA A 73 24.51 25.55 8.22
N PHE A 74 23.72 24.54 7.84
CA PHE A 74 22.28 24.46 8.11
C PHE A 74 21.93 23.43 9.17
N ARG A 75 22.82 22.46 9.45
CA ARG A 75 22.56 21.39 10.41
C ARG A 75 22.68 21.89 11.85
N GLY A 76 21.60 21.75 12.61
CA GLY A 76 21.59 21.96 14.05
C GLY A 76 21.99 20.70 14.83
N LYS A 77 21.61 20.67 16.11
CA LYS A 77 21.69 19.44 16.90
C LYS A 77 20.70 18.41 16.35
N PRO A 78 21.05 17.11 16.32
CA PRO A 78 20.10 16.07 15.93
C PRO A 78 18.86 16.07 16.84
N ILE A 79 17.69 15.82 16.24
CA ILE A 79 16.40 15.79 16.94
C ILE A 79 15.83 14.38 16.91
N MET A 80 15.87 13.72 15.74
CA MET A 80 15.26 12.42 15.52
C MET A 80 15.97 11.68 14.37
N PRO A 81 16.81 10.67 14.67
CA PRO A 81 17.27 10.29 16.00
C PRO A 81 18.08 11.42 16.68
N ASP A 82 18.13 11.42 18.00
CA ASP A 82 18.85 12.41 18.83
C ASP A 82 20.38 12.26 18.75
N ARG A 83 20.85 11.17 18.14
CA ARG A 83 22.25 10.90 17.80
C ARG A 83 22.37 10.08 16.52
N PRO A 84 23.53 10.09 15.86
CA PRO A 84 23.81 9.16 14.77
C PRO A 84 23.68 7.70 15.22
N LEU A 85 23.07 6.89 14.36
CA LEU A 85 22.95 5.44 14.50
C LEU A 85 24.22 4.79 13.95
N ARG A 86 24.73 3.77 14.66
CA ARG A 86 26.11 3.28 14.45
C ARG A 86 26.20 1.91 13.78
N ASN A 87 25.13 1.13 13.79
CA ASN A 87 25.10 -0.21 13.21
C ASN A 87 23.69 -0.61 12.81
N ASN A 88 23.57 -1.69 12.03
CA ASN A 88 22.29 -2.18 11.51
C ASN A 88 21.28 -2.50 12.62
N ALA A 89 21.71 -3.01 13.78
CA ALA A 89 20.81 -3.33 14.88
C ALA A 89 20.19 -2.07 15.51
N GLU A 90 20.96 -0.99 15.67
CA GLU A 90 20.44 0.31 16.10
C GLU A 90 19.44 0.87 15.08
N VAL A 91 19.76 0.78 13.79
CA VAL A 91 18.89 1.26 12.71
C VAL A 91 17.59 0.48 12.65
N ASP A 92 17.64 -0.85 12.75
CA ASP A 92 16.45 -1.69 12.73
C ASP A 92 15.55 -1.44 13.95
N ALA A 93 16.14 -1.28 15.14
CA ALA A 93 15.39 -0.93 16.35
C ALA A 93 14.72 0.44 16.22
N TYR A 94 15.43 1.42 15.65
CA TYR A 94 14.89 2.74 15.37
C TYR A 94 13.72 2.69 14.38
N ILE A 95 13.87 1.96 13.27
CA ILE A 95 12.81 1.77 12.27
C ILE A 95 11.58 1.12 12.92
N ARG A 96 11.74 0.06 13.70
CA ARG A 96 10.59 -0.64 14.32
C ARG A 96 9.83 0.22 15.33
N SER A 97 10.49 1.18 15.97
CA SER A 97 9.89 2.06 16.97
C SER A 97 9.28 3.35 16.39
N HIS A 98 9.74 3.79 15.22
CA HIS A 98 9.35 5.09 14.65
C HIS A 98 8.70 5.01 13.26
N ALA A 99 8.79 3.88 12.56
CA ALA A 99 8.13 3.73 11.29
C ALA A 99 6.62 3.80 11.47
N PHE A 100 5.98 4.58 10.60
CA PHE A 100 4.54 4.70 10.51
C PHE A 100 4.13 4.59 9.05
N GLN A 101 2.84 4.28 8.85
CA GLN A 101 2.29 4.15 7.51
C GLN A 101 2.13 5.52 6.86
N GLN A 102 2.64 5.67 5.65
CA GLN A 102 2.21 6.76 4.79
C GLN A 102 0.74 6.50 4.41
N TYR A 103 -0.06 7.56 4.35
CA TYR A 103 -1.52 7.50 4.22
C TYR A 103 -2.02 7.06 2.82
N HIS A 104 -1.43 6.00 2.26
CA HIS A 104 -1.62 5.53 0.88
C HIS A 104 -2.10 4.06 0.81
N PRO A 105 -3.17 3.64 1.51
CA PRO A 105 -3.73 2.30 1.33
C PRO A 105 -4.28 2.13 -0.09
N ALA A 106 -3.90 1.04 -0.76
CA ALA A 106 -4.24 0.76 -2.16
C ALA A 106 -4.20 -0.74 -2.45
N CYS A 107 -4.54 -1.13 -3.68
CA CYS A 107 -4.38 -2.49 -4.24
C CYS A 107 -5.29 -3.59 -3.68
N THR A 108 -6.29 -3.24 -2.87
CA THR A 108 -7.13 -4.19 -2.13
C THR A 108 -8.20 -4.89 -2.98
N CYS A 109 -8.47 -4.38 -4.18
CA CYS A 109 -9.34 -4.96 -5.21
C CYS A 109 -8.64 -4.91 -6.57
N LYS A 110 -7.39 -5.39 -6.64
CA LYS A 110 -6.54 -5.19 -7.82
C LYS A 110 -7.14 -5.69 -9.13
N MET A 111 -6.93 -4.91 -10.19
CA MET A 111 -7.17 -5.31 -11.56
C MET A 111 -6.02 -6.15 -12.09
N GLY A 112 -6.32 -7.10 -12.99
CA GLY A 112 -5.29 -7.88 -13.65
C GLY A 112 -5.86 -8.95 -14.57
N LYS A 113 -4.97 -9.60 -15.33
CA LYS A 113 -5.35 -10.66 -16.28
C LYS A 113 -5.53 -12.01 -15.60
N ASP A 114 -4.77 -12.27 -14.54
CA ASP A 114 -4.82 -13.50 -13.77
C ASP A 114 -6.05 -13.51 -12.84
N GLU A 115 -6.98 -14.43 -13.06
CA GLU A 115 -8.21 -14.53 -12.29
C GLU A 115 -8.01 -15.07 -10.88
N THR A 116 -6.91 -15.79 -10.64
CA THR A 116 -6.60 -16.35 -9.32
C THR A 116 -6.12 -15.27 -8.35
N ASP A 117 -5.49 -14.23 -8.89
CA ASP A 117 -4.85 -13.17 -8.11
C ASP A 117 -5.62 -11.83 -8.21
N SER A 118 -6.50 -11.63 -9.20
CA SER A 118 -7.18 -10.35 -9.44
C SER A 118 -8.66 -10.37 -9.07
N VAL A 119 -9.14 -9.28 -8.45
CA VAL A 119 -10.57 -9.08 -8.16
C VAL A 119 -11.31 -8.50 -9.37
N LEU A 120 -10.62 -7.66 -10.14
CA LEU A 120 -11.17 -6.98 -11.30
C LEU A 120 -10.53 -7.49 -12.59
N ASN A 121 -11.27 -7.41 -13.68
CA ASN A 121 -10.73 -7.50 -15.03
C ASN A 121 -9.89 -6.24 -15.36
N PRO A 122 -9.06 -6.26 -16.43
CA PRO A 122 -8.30 -5.09 -16.86
C PRO A 122 -9.15 -3.87 -17.24
N ASP A 123 -10.44 -4.06 -17.53
CA ASP A 123 -11.43 -3.01 -17.81
C ASP A 123 -12.14 -2.50 -16.55
N LEU A 124 -11.62 -2.83 -15.36
CA LEU A 124 -12.15 -2.46 -14.05
C LEU A 124 -13.50 -3.06 -13.69
N SER A 125 -14.04 -3.99 -14.49
CA SER A 125 -15.24 -4.75 -14.15
C SER A 125 -14.96 -5.79 -13.05
N VAL A 126 -15.92 -5.98 -12.16
CA VAL A 126 -15.84 -6.98 -11.08
C VAL A 126 -16.06 -8.37 -11.66
N ARG A 127 -15.10 -9.27 -11.43
CA ARG A 127 -15.18 -10.64 -11.93
C ARG A 127 -16.40 -11.36 -11.34
N GLY A 128 -17.21 -11.97 -12.21
CA GLY A 128 -18.41 -12.71 -11.84
C GLY A 128 -19.61 -11.86 -11.39
N ILE A 129 -19.57 -10.54 -11.57
CA ILE A 129 -20.71 -9.65 -11.31
C ILE A 129 -20.90 -8.69 -12.48
N ASP A 130 -21.97 -8.89 -13.24
CA ASP A 130 -22.31 -8.01 -14.35
C ASP A 130 -22.73 -6.61 -13.88
N GLY A 131 -22.33 -5.59 -14.65
CA GLY A 131 -22.74 -4.20 -14.42
C GLY A 131 -22.12 -3.54 -13.18
N LEU A 132 -21.05 -4.10 -12.62
CA LEU A 132 -20.35 -3.54 -11.47
C LEU A 132 -18.86 -3.31 -11.77
N SER A 133 -18.38 -2.11 -11.48
CA SER A 133 -16.98 -1.71 -11.66
C SER A 133 -16.50 -0.89 -10.47
N VAL A 134 -15.17 -0.80 -10.30
CA VAL A 134 -14.52 -0.01 -9.24
C VAL A 134 -13.47 0.89 -9.88
N ALA A 135 -13.34 2.14 -9.43
CA ALA A 135 -12.35 3.09 -9.95
C ALA A 135 -11.79 3.99 -8.83
N ASP A 136 -11.05 3.40 -7.90
CA ASP A 136 -10.35 4.09 -6.82
C ASP A 136 -8.95 3.49 -6.61
N ALA A 137 -8.25 3.84 -5.51
CA ALA A 137 -6.91 3.31 -5.23
C ALA A 137 -6.85 1.78 -5.03
N SER A 138 -7.98 1.14 -4.68
CA SER A 138 -8.02 -0.32 -4.46
C SER A 138 -7.72 -1.10 -5.72
N VAL A 139 -7.95 -0.53 -6.90
CA VAL A 139 -7.84 -1.26 -8.17
C VAL A 139 -6.41 -1.34 -8.69
N MET A 140 -5.51 -0.50 -8.16
CA MET A 140 -4.11 -0.50 -8.58
C MET A 140 -3.53 -1.91 -8.37
N PRO A 141 -2.82 -2.49 -9.36
CA PRO A 141 -2.16 -3.77 -9.14
C PRO A 141 -1.09 -3.65 -8.06
N ASN A 142 -0.28 -2.58 -8.14
CA ASN A 142 0.79 -2.27 -7.21
C ASN A 142 0.76 -0.78 -6.86
N LEU A 143 1.24 -0.42 -5.67
CA LEU A 143 1.39 0.97 -5.29
C LEU A 143 2.48 1.64 -6.13
N VAL A 144 2.20 2.86 -6.59
CA VAL A 144 3.15 3.68 -7.33
C VAL A 144 4.17 4.35 -6.40
N SER A 145 5.38 4.63 -6.88
CA SER A 145 6.45 5.28 -6.10
C SER A 145 6.23 6.77 -5.81
N ALA A 146 5.02 7.29 -6.03
CA ALA A 146 4.64 8.69 -5.87
C ALA A 146 3.36 8.80 -5.03
N ASN A 147 3.00 10.02 -4.64
CA ASN A 147 1.73 10.26 -3.96
C ASN A 147 0.57 9.82 -4.88
N PRO A 148 -0.31 8.90 -4.43
CA PRO A 148 -1.28 8.24 -5.30
C PRO A 148 -2.45 9.14 -5.70
N ASN A 149 -2.59 10.32 -5.10
CA ASN A 149 -3.72 11.23 -5.38
C ASN A 149 -3.91 11.50 -6.88
N ILE A 150 -2.86 11.94 -7.57
CA ILE A 150 -2.92 12.22 -9.01
C ILE A 150 -3.11 10.93 -9.84
N PRO A 151 -2.37 9.83 -9.58
CA PRO A 151 -2.64 8.53 -10.18
C PRO A 151 -4.09 8.06 -10.06
N VAL A 152 -4.73 8.22 -8.89
CA VAL A 152 -6.14 7.86 -8.67
C VAL A 152 -7.06 8.73 -9.52
N MET A 153 -6.84 10.05 -9.55
CA MET A 153 -7.64 10.96 -10.38
C MET A 153 -7.54 10.61 -11.87
N MET A 154 -6.33 10.30 -12.36
CA MET A 154 -6.12 9.90 -13.75
C MET A 154 -6.80 8.56 -14.05
N LEU A 155 -6.68 7.58 -13.14
CA LEU A 155 -7.35 6.29 -13.26
C LEU A 155 -8.86 6.45 -13.37
N ALA A 156 -9.46 7.26 -12.49
CA ALA A 156 -10.90 7.53 -12.50
C ALA A 156 -11.34 8.26 -13.79
N ALA A 157 -10.54 9.21 -14.28
CA ALA A 157 -10.81 9.91 -15.53
C ALA A 157 -10.77 8.95 -16.73
N LYS A 158 -9.77 8.06 -16.78
CA LYS A 158 -9.65 7.02 -17.81
C LYS A 158 -10.82 6.04 -17.76
N ALA A 159 -11.21 5.60 -16.57
CA ALA A 159 -12.36 4.72 -16.38
C ALA A 159 -13.65 5.36 -16.93
N ALA A 160 -13.88 6.64 -16.61
CA ALA A 160 -15.03 7.39 -17.12
C ALA A 160 -15.02 7.52 -18.65
N ALA A 161 -13.87 7.80 -19.27
CA ALA A 161 -13.75 7.87 -20.73
C ALA A 161 -14.08 6.52 -21.40
N MET A 162 -13.56 5.42 -20.84
CA MET A 162 -13.83 4.06 -21.31
C MET A 162 -15.32 3.70 -21.20
N TRP A 163 -15.95 3.96 -20.05
CA TRP A 163 -17.38 3.68 -19.84
C TRP A 163 -18.32 4.54 -20.69
N LEU A 164 -17.88 5.73 -21.09
CA LEU A 164 -18.62 6.61 -21.99
C LEU A 164 -18.32 6.36 -23.48
N GLY A 165 -17.41 5.43 -23.81
CA GLY A 165 -17.00 5.13 -25.19
C GLY A 165 -16.25 6.26 -25.89
N ARG A 166 -15.40 7.00 -25.16
CA ARG A 166 -14.70 8.21 -25.63
C ARG A 166 -13.17 8.02 -25.77
N GLU A 167 -12.72 6.85 -26.21
CA GLU A 167 -11.28 6.57 -26.38
C GLU A 167 -10.57 7.53 -27.35
#